data_AF-A0A7W1DDU2-F1
#
_entry.id   AF-A0A7W1DDU2-F1
#
_cell.length_a   1.000
_cell.length_b   1.000
_cell.length_c   1.000
_cell.angle_alpha   90.00
_cell.angle_beta   90.00
_cell.angle_gamma   90.00
#
_symmetry.space_group_name_H-M   'P 1'
#
loop_
_entity.id
_entity.type
_entity.pdbx_description
1 polymer ?
#
loop_
_entity_poly.entity_id
_entity_poly.type
_entity_poly.pdbx_seq_one_letter_code
_entity_poly.pdbx_strand_id
1 'polypeptide(L)'
;MSLISTKEASKKLGVSILRVQQLIWAKRLPAQRIGRDYVINESDLQLVKERKNGRPKRATGDNKINESEKPFKTIFDVVPELAGSLDSGLGDLSTNKKYLEGLGRDKNINR
;
A
#
# COMPACT_ATOMS: atom_id res chain seq x y z
N MET A 1 7.20 5.55 40.25
CA MET A 1 6.59 6.03 39.00
C MET A 1 7.54 7.04 38.38
N SER A 2 8.08 6.77 37.20
CA SER A 2 8.95 7.73 36.50
C SER A 2 8.19 8.34 35.34
N LEU A 3 8.12 9.67 35.33
CA LEU A 3 7.57 10.47 34.24
C LEU A 3 8.69 10.71 33.23
N ILE A 4 8.45 10.33 31.97
CA ILE A 4 9.43 10.43 30.89
C ILE A 4 8.94 11.36 29.79
N SER A 5 9.87 12.07 29.17
CA SER A 5 9.56 12.93 28.02
C SER A 5 9.22 12.11 26.78
N THR A 6 8.58 12.75 25.80
CA THR A 6 8.30 12.11 24.49
C THR A 6 9.59 11.63 23.80
N LYS A 7 10.71 12.36 23.99
CA LYS A 7 12.03 12.01 23.42
C LYS A 7 12.67 10.78 24.09
N GLU A 8 12.44 10.59 25.38
CA GLU A 8 12.91 9.40 26.09
C GLU A 8 12.03 8.20 25.77
N ALA A 9 10.72 8.39 25.73
CA ALA A 9 9.77 7.37 25.31
C ALA A 9 10.09 6.83 23.92
N SER A 10 10.46 7.71 22.98
CA SER A 10 10.84 7.31 21.62
C SER A 10 12.09 6.42 21.61
N LYS A 11 13.10 6.74 22.42
CA LYS A 11 14.31 5.92 22.56
C LYS A 11 14.01 4.55 23.17
N LYS A 12 13.17 4.49 24.21
CA LYS A 12 12.80 3.22 24.87
C LYS A 12 11.96 2.31 23.98
N LEU A 13 11.05 2.88 23.18
CA LEU A 13 10.21 2.12 22.26
C LEU A 13 10.87 1.82 20.90
N GLY A 14 11.99 2.46 20.57
CA GLY A 14 12.63 2.33 19.26
C GLY A 14 11.78 2.87 18.11
N VAL A 15 10.98 3.92 18.36
CA VAL A 15 10.12 4.56 17.35
C VAL A 15 10.45 6.04 17.21
N SER A 16 9.97 6.68 16.14
CA SER A 16 10.15 8.13 15.97
C SER A 16 9.32 8.93 16.98
N ILE A 17 9.78 10.14 17.31
CA ILE A 17 9.07 11.05 18.23
C ILE A 17 7.66 11.37 17.69
N LEU A 18 7.54 11.64 16.39
CA LEU A 18 6.25 11.86 15.72
C LEU A 18 5.30 10.67 15.90
N ARG A 19 5.84 9.44 15.88
CA ARG A 19 5.03 8.25 16.11
C ARG A 19 4.50 8.19 17.54
N VAL A 20 5.31 8.56 18.54
CA VAL A 20 4.85 8.66 19.93
C VAL A 20 3.73 9.71 20.05
N GLN A 21 3.89 10.88 19.42
CA GLN A 21 2.85 11.92 19.42
C GLN A 21 1.55 11.45 18.76
N GLN A 22 1.63 10.74 17.63
CA GLN A 22 0.46 10.12 17.00
C GLN A 22 -0.24 9.13 17.93
N LEU A 23 0.49 8.35 18.74
CA LEU A 23 -0.09 7.41 19.69
C LEU A 23 -0.82 8.14 20.82
N ILE A 24 -0.28 9.27 21.27
CA ILE A 24 -0.92 10.15 22.25
C ILE A 24 -2.21 10.75 21.66
N TRP A 25 -2.15 11.29 20.43
CA TRP A 25 -3.32 11.87 19.76
C TRP A 25 -4.41 10.83 19.47
N ALA A 26 -4.00 9.61 19.14
CA ALA A 26 -4.90 8.47 18.97
C ALA A 26 -5.41 7.90 20.31
N LYS A 27 -5.05 8.50 21.45
CA LYS A 27 -5.40 8.06 22.81
C LYS A 27 -5.01 6.60 23.11
N ARG A 28 -3.99 6.08 22.43
CA ARG A 28 -3.46 4.71 22.64
C ARG A 28 -2.37 4.66 23.69
N LEU A 29 -1.72 5.80 23.93
CA LEU A 29 -0.72 5.97 24.96
C LEU A 29 -1.19 7.10 25.88
N PRO A 30 -1.50 6.83 27.15
CA PRO A 30 -1.86 7.88 28.09
C PRO A 30 -0.64 8.79 28.31
N ALA A 31 -0.88 10.10 28.21
CA ALA A 31 0.14 11.11 28.45
C ALA A 31 -0.51 12.32 29.10
N GLN A 32 0.25 12.98 29.97
CA GLN A 32 -0.13 14.23 30.60
C GLN A 32 0.62 15.38 29.92
N ARG A 33 -0.10 16.47 29.62
CA ARG A 33 0.53 17.67 29.09
C ARG A 33 1.03 18.53 30.24
N ILE A 34 2.32 18.81 30.25
CA ILE A 34 2.97 19.70 31.22
C ILE A 34 3.60 20.85 30.44
N GLY A 35 2.99 22.03 30.52
CA GLY A 35 3.35 23.19 29.69
C GLY A 35 3.13 22.90 28.19
N ARG A 36 4.22 22.94 27.42
CA ARG A 36 4.20 22.68 25.96
C ARG A 36 4.42 21.21 25.61
N ASP A 37 4.93 20.41 26.54
CA ASP A 37 5.37 19.05 26.28
C ASP A 37 4.42 17.99 26.83
N TYR A 38 4.49 16.79 26.23
CA TYR A 38 3.79 15.61 26.73
C TYR A 38 4.75 14.72 27.51
N VAL A 39 4.28 14.30 28.67
CA VAL A 39 4.99 13.45 29.61
C VAL A 39 4.19 12.17 29.80
N ILE A 40 4.87 11.03 29.77
CA ILE A 40 4.27 9.69 29.75
C ILE A 40 4.76 8.95 30.99
N ASN A 41 3.91 8.14 31.62
CA ASN A 41 4.41 7.22 32.65
C ASN A 41 5.17 6.08 32.00
N GLU A 42 6.33 5.73 32.55
CA GLU A 42 7.14 4.64 32.03
C GLU A 42 6.40 3.28 31.98
N SER A 43 5.49 3.02 32.94
CA SER A 43 4.64 1.82 32.96
C SER A 43 3.79 1.67 31.70
N ASP A 44 3.30 2.79 31.18
CA ASP A 44 2.28 2.82 30.13
C ASP A 44 2.89 2.52 28.75
N LEU A 45 4.22 2.53 28.63
CA LEU A 45 4.93 2.11 27.42
C LEU A 45 4.64 0.65 27.05
N GLN A 46 4.34 -0.20 28.03
CA GLN A 46 4.05 -1.62 27.80
C GLN A 46 2.80 -1.81 26.91
N LEU A 47 1.82 -0.90 27.01
CA LEU A 47 0.58 -0.95 26.23
C LEU A 47 0.81 -0.89 24.71
N VAL A 48 1.93 -0.32 24.29
CA VAL A 48 2.22 -0.08 22.86
C VAL A 48 3.42 -0.90 22.37
N LYS A 49 4.01 -1.73 23.24
CA LYS A 49 5.20 -2.53 22.92
C LYS A 49 4.90 -3.58 21.85
N GLU A 50 3.72 -4.21 21.91
CA GLU A 50 3.32 -5.23 20.95
C GLU A 50 2.54 -4.62 19.79
N ARG A 51 3.18 -4.54 18.62
CA ARG A 51 2.52 -4.14 17.37
C ARG A 51 3.01 -4.97 16.20
N LYS A 52 2.06 -5.32 15.31
CA LYS A 52 2.38 -5.84 13.99
C LYS A 52 2.62 -4.68 13.04
N ASN A 53 3.82 -4.58 12.46
CA ASN A 53 4.14 -3.54 11.49
C ASN A 53 3.50 -3.86 10.12
N GLY A 54 3.05 -2.83 9.39
CA GLY A 54 2.58 -2.93 8.00
C GLY A 54 1.07 -2.77 7.80
N ARG A 55 0.66 -2.75 6.52
CA ARG A 55 -0.77 -2.72 6.14
C ARG A 55 -1.45 -3.98 6.68
N PRO A 56 -2.65 -3.89 7.27
CA PRO A 56 -3.42 -5.11 7.53
C PRO A 56 -3.54 -5.89 6.24
N LYS A 57 -3.29 -7.20 6.29
CA LYS A 57 -3.50 -8.06 5.12
C LYS A 57 -4.95 -7.87 4.68
N ARG A 58 -5.17 -7.70 3.37
CA ARG A 58 -6.53 -7.82 2.83
C ARG A 58 -7.06 -9.16 3.31
N ALA A 59 -8.25 -9.18 3.89
CA ALA A 59 -8.91 -10.45 4.15
C ALA A 59 -9.05 -11.12 2.79
N THR A 60 -8.28 -12.17 2.55
CA THR A 60 -8.54 -13.11 1.45
C THR A 60 -9.81 -13.83 1.87
N GLY A 61 -10.96 -13.16 1.72
CA GLY A 61 -12.22 -13.84 1.81
C GLY A 61 -12.27 -14.78 0.62
N ASP A 62 -12.36 -16.08 0.87
CA ASP A 62 -12.72 -17.09 -0.13
C ASP A 62 -14.18 -16.89 -0.60
N ASN A 63 -14.58 -15.65 -0.83
CA ASN A 63 -15.83 -15.32 -1.50
C ASN A 63 -15.59 -15.60 -2.97
N LYS A 64 -15.78 -16.87 -3.35
CA LYS A 64 -16.09 -17.22 -4.73
C LYS A 64 -17.34 -16.41 -5.10
N ILE A 65 -17.15 -15.29 -5.77
CA ILE A 65 -18.25 -14.54 -6.35
C ILE A 65 -18.81 -15.46 -7.43
N ASN A 66 -20.01 -16.00 -7.20
CA ASN A 66 -20.71 -16.79 -8.20
C ASN A 66 -20.94 -15.87 -9.40
N GLU A 67 -20.58 -16.32 -10.61
CA GLU A 67 -20.65 -15.48 -11.82
C GLU A 67 -22.04 -14.91 -12.10
N SER A 68 -23.09 -15.53 -11.53
CA SER A 68 -24.48 -15.10 -11.60
C SER A 68 -24.83 -13.83 -10.82
N GLU A 69 -23.98 -13.37 -9.89
CA GLU A 69 -24.27 -12.22 -9.01
C GLU A 69 -23.59 -10.93 -9.47
N LYS A 70 -22.85 -10.95 -10.60
CA LYS A 70 -22.20 -9.74 -11.11
C LYS A 70 -23.27 -8.79 -11.68
N PRO A 71 -23.46 -7.58 -11.11
CA PRO A 71 -24.52 -6.67 -11.53
C PRO A 71 -24.29 -6.06 -12.93
N PHE A 72 -23.10 -6.23 -13.50
CA PHE A 72 -22.74 -5.80 -14.85
C PHE A 72 -21.60 -6.69 -15.38
N LYS A 73 -21.57 -6.92 -16.70
CA LYS A 73 -20.41 -7.56 -17.37
C LYS A 73 -19.17 -6.68 -17.16
N THR A 74 -18.04 -7.25 -16.75
CA THR A 74 -16.82 -6.46 -16.58
C THR A 74 -16.26 -6.07 -17.94
N ILE A 75 -15.40 -5.04 -18.00
CA ILE A 75 -14.74 -4.60 -19.25
C ILE A 75 -14.08 -5.81 -19.95
N PHE A 76 -13.43 -6.69 -19.19
CA PHE A 76 -12.80 -7.90 -19.73
C PHE A 76 -13.79 -8.92 -20.34
N ASP A 77 -15.03 -8.98 -19.86
CA ASP A 77 -16.07 -9.88 -20.37
C ASP A 77 -16.76 -9.32 -21.64
N VAL A 78 -16.75 -8.00 -21.82
CA VAL A 78 -17.35 -7.31 -22.98
C VAL A 78 -16.36 -7.18 -24.13
N VAL A 79 -15.04 -7.22 -23.85
CA VAL A 79 -13.99 -7.07 -24.85
C VAL A 79 -14.12 -8.07 -26.01
N PRO A 80 -14.50 -9.35 -25.87
CA PRO A 80 -14.65 -10.24 -27.02
C PRO A 80 -15.78 -9.81 -27.99
N GLU A 81 -16.86 -9.23 -27.47
CA GLU A 81 -18.02 -8.77 -28.26
C GLU A 81 -17.76 -7.38 -28.90
N LEU A 82 -16.93 -6.54 -28.27
CA LEU A 82 -16.58 -5.20 -28.77
C LEU A 82 -15.28 -5.19 -29.59
N ALA A 83 -14.41 -6.18 -29.42
CA ALA A 83 -13.17 -6.38 -30.17
C ALA A 83 -13.44 -7.09 -31.49
N GLY A 84 -14.29 -6.49 -32.32
CA GLY A 84 -13.95 -6.51 -33.74
C GLY A 84 -12.56 -5.88 -33.87
N SER A 85 -11.53 -6.70 -34.06
CA SER A 85 -10.13 -6.31 -34.31
C SER A 85 -9.33 -5.65 -33.17
N LEU A 86 -9.16 -6.33 -32.02
CA LEU A 86 -7.86 -6.25 -31.35
C LEU A 86 -7.20 -7.61 -31.48
N ASP A 87 -6.19 -7.67 -32.36
CA ASP A 87 -5.18 -8.72 -32.38
C ASP A 87 -4.86 -9.10 -30.94
N SER A 88 -5.01 -10.38 -30.63
CA SER A 88 -4.54 -11.03 -29.40
C SER A 88 -3.00 -11.07 -29.36
N GLY A 89 -2.36 -9.97 -29.72
CA GLY A 89 -0.97 -9.72 -29.52
C GLY A 89 -0.79 -9.09 -28.14
N LEU A 90 -0.42 -9.91 -27.16
CA LEU A 90 0.77 -9.58 -26.36
C LEU A 90 1.99 -9.55 -27.31
N GLY A 91 1.89 -8.77 -28.38
CA GLY A 91 2.89 -8.55 -29.38
C GLY A 91 3.84 -7.58 -28.73
N ASP A 92 4.92 -8.15 -28.20
CA ASP A 92 6.15 -7.45 -27.88
C ASP A 92 6.26 -6.19 -28.76
N LEU A 93 6.35 -5.02 -28.13
CA LEU A 93 6.40 -3.73 -28.82
C LEU A 93 7.55 -3.70 -29.85
N SER A 94 8.49 -4.65 -29.78
CA SER A 94 9.53 -4.93 -30.77
C SER A 94 9.04 -5.41 -32.15
N THR A 95 7.76 -5.81 -32.28
CA THR A 95 7.21 -6.37 -33.54
C THR A 95 6.23 -5.44 -34.24
N ASN A 96 5.78 -4.37 -33.58
CA ASN A 96 4.79 -3.48 -34.13
C ASN A 96 5.43 -2.44 -35.07
N LYS A 97 5.10 -2.54 -36.37
CA LYS A 97 5.68 -1.74 -37.47
C LYS A 97 5.66 -0.24 -37.20
N LYS A 98 4.55 0.26 -36.63
CA LYS A 98 4.37 1.68 -36.28
C LYS A 98 5.45 2.22 -35.32
N TYR A 99 6.03 1.37 -34.49
CA TYR A 99 7.04 1.76 -33.49
C TYR A 99 8.49 1.47 -33.91
N LEU A 100 8.68 0.71 -35.00
CA LEU A 100 10.00 0.39 -35.55
C LEU A 100 10.53 1.48 -36.48
N GLU A 101 9.63 2.24 -37.14
CA GLU A 101 9.96 3.31 -38.09
C GLU A 101 10.82 4.44 -37.48
N GLY A 102 10.80 4.62 -36.16
CA GLY A 102 11.61 5.64 -35.46
C GLY A 102 12.95 5.16 -34.91
N LEU A 103 13.24 3.85 -34.92
CA LEU A 103 14.43 3.25 -34.32
C LEU A 103 15.52 2.87 -35.35
N GLY A 104 15.32 3.20 -36.63
CA GLY A 104 16.27 2.88 -37.69
C GLY A 104 16.51 1.38 -37.89
N ARG A 105 15.59 0.54 -37.40
CA ARG A 105 15.60 -0.91 -37.59
C ARG A 105 14.57 -1.30 -38.63
N ASP A 106 14.71 -0.73 -39.82
CA ASP A 106 14.05 -1.24 -41.01
C ASP A 106 14.63 -2.62 -41.29
N LYS A 107 13.78 -3.64 -41.14
CA LYS A 107 14.11 -5.03 -41.44
C LYS A 107 14.31 -5.19 -42.95
N ASN A 108 15.48 -4.79 -43.45
CA ASN A 108 16.11 -5.45 -44.59
C ASN A 108 17.05 -6.54 -44.05
N ILE A 109 16.43 -7.60 -43.53
CA ILE A 109 17.05 -8.92 -43.44
C ILE A 109 16.30 -9.75 -44.49
N ASN A 110 16.85 -9.74 -45.70
CA ASN A 110 16.82 -10.79 -46.74
C ASN A 110 17.01 -10.18 -48.14
N ARG A 111 18.27 -9.94 -48.51
CA ARG A 111 18.88 -10.37 -49.77
C ARG A 111 20.36 -10.01 -49.80
#